data_AF-A0A9D5GRD9-F1
#
_entry.id   AF-A0A9D5GRD9-F1
#
_cell.length_a   1.000
_cell.length_b   1.000
_cell.length_c   1.000
_cell.angle_alpha   90.00
_cell.angle_beta   90.00
_cell.angle_gamma   90.00
#
_symmetry.space_group_name_H-M   'P 1'
#
loop_
_entity.id
_entity.type
_entity.pdbx_description
1 polymer ?
#
loop_
_entity_poly.entity_id
_entity_poly.type
_entity_poly.pdbx_seq_one_letter_code
_entity_poly.pdbx_strand_id
1 'polypeptide(L)'
;MRCSTGKRCFAEEALALEALIQNHIINDYLPNEGPVNVYECHQCGYWHFTSKGLKNAIFKDADTLKRIQQERRANYWERKLK
;
A
#
# COMPACT_ATOMS: atom_id res chain seq x y z
N MET A 1 12.72 12.44 6.92
CA MET A 1 12.58 12.56 5.46
C MET A 1 11.25 13.25 5.17
N ARG A 2 11.22 14.29 4.34
CA ARG A 2 9.97 14.99 3.96
C ARG A 2 10.02 15.37 2.50
N CYS A 3 8.99 14.99 1.75
CA CYS A 3 8.73 15.52 0.41
C CYS A 3 8.00 16.86 0.56
N SER A 4 8.27 17.83 -0.33
CA SER A 4 7.57 19.11 -0.39
C SER A 4 6.05 18.95 -0.59
N THR A 5 5.63 17.84 -1.20
CA THR A 5 4.22 17.48 -1.38
C THR A 5 3.56 16.92 -0.12
N GLY A 6 4.30 16.71 0.96
CA GLY A 6 3.80 16.12 2.21
C GLY A 6 3.51 14.61 2.14
N LYS A 7 3.78 13.96 1.00
CA LYS A 7 3.56 12.53 0.82
C LYS A 7 4.51 11.70 1.68
N ARG A 8 4.03 10.52 2.11
CA ARG A 8 4.83 9.53 2.82
C ARG A 8 5.98 9.06 1.93
N CYS A 9 7.20 9.14 2.45
CA CYS A 9 8.43 8.84 1.72
C CYS A 9 8.94 7.44 2.08
N PHE A 10 9.27 6.64 1.08
CA PHE A 10 9.93 5.34 1.26
C PHE A 10 11.28 5.35 0.56
N ALA A 11 12.32 4.83 1.20
CA ALA A 11 13.69 4.84 0.68
C ALA A 11 13.87 3.94 -0.56
N GLU A 12 13.16 2.81 -0.58
CA GLU A 12 13.28 1.80 -1.62
C GLU A 12 11.90 1.44 -2.18
N GLU A 13 11.85 0.97 -3.43
CA GLU A 13 10.61 0.52 -4.06
C GLU A 13 9.97 -0.63 -3.28
N ALA A 14 10.78 -1.62 -2.87
CA ALA A 14 10.31 -2.78 -2.12
C ALA A 14 9.61 -2.38 -0.81
N LEU A 15 10.19 -1.42 -0.07
CA LEU A 15 9.57 -0.87 1.14
C LEU A 15 8.25 -0.16 0.84
N ALA A 16 8.18 0.57 -0.28
CA ALA A 16 6.96 1.23 -0.70
C ALA A 16 5.88 0.20 -1.10
N LEU A 17 6.25 -0.88 -1.78
CA LEU A 17 5.33 -1.96 -2.16
C LEU A 17 4.78 -2.71 -0.94
N GLU A 18 5.64 -3.07 0.01
CA GLU A 18 5.18 -3.70 1.26
C GLU A 18 4.28 -2.76 2.06
N ALA A 19 4.65 -1.49 2.16
CA ALA A 19 3.82 -0.48 2.82
C ALA A 19 2.48 -0.26 2.08
N LEU A 20 2.46 -0.41 0.75
CA LEU A 20 1.24 -0.33 -0.04
C LEU A 20 0.29 -1.49 0.29
N ILE A 21 0.82 -2.72 0.40
CA ILE A 21 0.04 -3.90 0.80
C ILE A 21 -0.53 -3.71 2.21
N GLN A 22 0.31 -3.30 3.16
CA GLN A 22 -0.11 -3.02 4.54
C GLN A 22 -1.16 -1.90 4.61
N ASN A 23 -1.02 -0.86 3.79
CA ASN A 23 -2.02 0.20 3.69
C ASN A 23 -3.39 -0.34 3.20
N HIS A 24 -3.40 -1.32 2.29
CA HIS A 24 -4.61 -1.99 1.84
C HIS A 24 -5.23 -2.93 2.89
N ILE A 25 -4.42 -3.49 3.77
CA ILE A 25 -4.88 -4.34 4.88
C ILE A 25 -5.55 -3.50 5.97
N ILE A 26 -4.92 -2.39 6.37
CA ILE A 26 -5.39 -1.56 7.49
C ILE A 26 -6.66 -0.79 7.14
N ASN A 27 -6.73 -0.24 5.93
CA ASN A 27 -7.83 0.64 5.53
C ASN A 27 -9.00 -0.10 4.86
N ASP A 28 -8.88 -1.41 4.63
CA ASP A 28 -9.92 -2.26 4.03
C ASP A 28 -10.59 -1.65 2.77
N TYR A 29 -9.79 -1.07 1.87
CA TYR A 29 -10.31 -0.43 0.65
C TYR A 29 -11.18 -1.39 -0.17
N LEU A 30 -12.24 -0.82 -0.76
CA LEU A 30 -13.10 -1.50 -1.73
C LEU A 30 -12.36 -1.76 -3.06
N PRO A 31 -12.92 -2.65 -3.92
CA PRO A 31 -12.41 -2.80 -5.27
C PRO A 31 -12.37 -1.45 -6.01
N ASN A 32 -11.20 -1.08 -6.53
CA ASN A 32 -10.88 0.19 -7.21
C ASN A 32 -10.68 1.41 -6.29
N GLU A 33 -10.63 1.23 -4.97
CA GLU A 33 -10.27 2.29 -4.04
C GLU A 33 -8.81 2.21 -3.59
N GLY A 34 -8.31 3.36 -3.15
CA GLY A 34 -6.97 3.50 -2.59
C GLY A 34 -5.86 3.59 -3.64
N PRO A 35 -4.60 3.66 -3.18
CA PRO A 35 -3.45 3.66 -4.06
C PRO A 35 -3.26 2.31 -4.75
N VAL A 36 -2.92 2.31 -6.03
CA VAL A 36 -2.82 1.11 -6.88
C VAL A 36 -1.38 0.75 -7.23
N ASN A 37 -0.45 1.70 -7.06
CA ASN A 37 0.97 1.52 -7.39
C ASN A 37 1.86 2.47 -6.57
N VAL A 38 3.18 2.35 -6.75
CA VAL A 38 4.21 3.26 -6.25
C VAL A 38 4.96 3.91 -7.42
N TYR A 39 5.60 5.04 -7.17
CA TYR A 39 6.48 5.70 -8.14
C TYR A 39 7.60 6.44 -7.42
N GLU A 40 8.74 6.58 -8.09
CA GLU A 40 9.86 7.41 -7.64
C GLU A 40 9.57 8.90 -7.89
N CYS A 41 9.73 9.72 -6.86
CA CYS A 41 9.46 11.14 -6.94
C CYS A 41 10.69 11.91 -7.44
N HIS A 42 10.57 12.56 -8.58
CA HIS A 42 11.63 13.43 -9.13
C HIS A 42 12.04 14.61 -8.23
N GLN A 43 11.20 15.03 -7.28
CA GLN A 43 11.50 16.18 -6.41
C GLN A 43 12.31 15.80 -5.16
N CYS A 44 12.11 14.60 -4.62
CA CYS A 44 12.75 14.20 -3.37
C CYS A 44 13.57 12.91 -3.47
N GLY A 45 13.50 12.18 -4.60
CA GLY A 45 14.20 10.91 -4.82
C GLY A 45 13.64 9.72 -4.04
N TYR A 46 12.49 9.88 -3.37
CA TYR A 46 11.85 8.81 -2.59
C TYR A 46 10.65 8.22 -3.34
N TRP A 47 10.27 7.02 -2.92
CA TRP A 47 9.09 6.33 -3.43
C TRP A 47 7.81 6.79 -2.72
N HIS A 48 6.73 6.95 -3.48
CA HIS A 48 5.42 7.39 -3.01
C HIS A 48 4.30 6.54 -3.58
N PHE A 49 3.16 6.51 -2.88
CA PHE A 49 1.94 5.91 -3.39
C PHE A 49 1.31 6.73 -4.51
N THR A 50 0.66 6.04 -5.45
CA THR A 50 -0.18 6.64 -6.49
C THR A 50 -1.46 5.84 -6.68
N SER A 51 -2.58 6.54 -6.86
CA SER A 51 -3.86 5.98 -7.32
C SER A 51 -4.01 6.03 -8.84
N LYS A 52 -3.04 6.62 -9.55
CA LYS A 52 -3.03 6.73 -11.01
C LYS A 52 -2.20 5.60 -11.63
N GLY A 53 -2.64 5.13 -12.80
CA GLY A 53 -1.92 4.16 -13.61
C GLY A 53 -2.43 2.73 -13.46
N LEU A 54 -1.64 1.78 -13.97
CA LEU A 54 -1.95 0.36 -13.87
C LEU A 54 -1.74 -0.14 -12.44
N LYS A 55 -2.64 -1.01 -11.99
CA LYS A 55 -2.50 -1.71 -10.71
C LYS A 55 -1.22 -2.53 -10.74
N ASN A 56 -0.41 -2.39 -9.68
CA ASN A 56 0.86 -3.09 -9.57
C ASN A 56 0.68 -4.61 -9.64
N ALA A 57 1.63 -5.31 -10.26
CA ALA A 57 1.62 -6.76 -10.43
C ALA A 57 1.54 -7.54 -9.11
N ILE A 58 2.01 -6.97 -7.99
CA ILE A 58 1.86 -7.57 -6.65
C ILE A 58 0.40 -7.89 -6.31
N PHE A 59 -0.57 -7.13 -6.83
CA PHE A 59 -1.98 -7.37 -6.58
C PHE A 59 -2.61 -8.41 -7.50
N LYS A 60 -1.85 -8.96 -8.45
CA LYS A 60 -2.24 -10.11 -9.26
C LYS A 60 -1.67 -11.41 -8.69
N ASP A 61 -0.69 -11.31 -7.80
CA ASP A 61 -0.10 -12.46 -7.11
C ASP A 61 -1.09 -13.07 -6.10
N ALA A 62 -1.30 -14.38 -6.22
CA ALA A 62 -2.31 -15.10 -5.45
C ALA A 62 -1.94 -15.16 -3.96
N ASP A 63 -0.66 -15.33 -3.64
CA ASP A 63 -0.17 -15.37 -2.26
C ASP A 63 -0.33 -14.01 -1.58
N THR A 64 -0.03 -12.92 -2.29
CA THR A 64 -0.24 -11.55 -1.81
C THR A 64 -1.71 -11.26 -1.55
N LEU A 65 -2.61 -11.64 -2.45
CA LEU A 65 -4.06 -11.48 -2.25
C LEU A 65 -4.57 -12.26 -1.06
N LYS A 66 -4.11 -13.52 -0.89
CA LYS A 66 -4.43 -14.35 0.25
C LYS A 66 -3.94 -13.73 1.56
N ARG A 67 -2.71 -13.21 1.59
CA ARG A 67 -2.14 -12.48 2.73
C ARG A 67 -3.02 -11.29 3.12
N ILE A 68 -3.40 -10.46 2.15
CA ILE A 68 -4.25 -9.29 2.39
C ILE A 68 -5.58 -9.69 3.03
N GLN A 69 -6.24 -10.73 2.52
CA GLN A 69 -7.53 -11.19 3.06
C GLN A 69 -7.40 -11.74 4.49
N GLN A 70 -6.35 -12.54 4.75
CA GLN A 70 -6.09 -13.11 6.07
C GLN A 70 -5.81 -12.03 7.10
N GLU A 71 -4.93 -11.08 6.78
CA GLU A 71 -4.58 -9.99 7.69
C GLU A 71 -5.74 -9.00 7.90
N ARG A 72 -6.56 -8.72 6.87
CA ARG A 72 -7.80 -7.94 7.04
C ARG A 72 -8.74 -8.60 8.06
N ARG A 73 -8.93 -9.92 7.95
CA ARG A 73 -9.75 -10.68 8.90
C ARG A 73 -9.16 -10.63 10.30
N ALA A 74 -7.85 -10.80 10.46
CA ALA A 74 -7.16 -10.69 11.74
C ALA A 74 -7.37 -9.31 12.36
N ASN A 75 -7.08 -8.24 11.61
CA ASN A 75 -7.28 -6.85 12.05
C ASN A 75 -8.72 -6.55 12.45
N TYR A 76 -9.71 -7.09 11.71
CA TYR A 76 -11.12 -6.93 12.06
C TYR A 76 -11.42 -7.51 13.45
N TRP A 77 -10.93 -8.73 13.75
CA TRP A 77 -11.14 -9.36 15.04
C TRP A 77 -10.33 -8.69 16.16
N GLU A 78 -9.09 -8.28 15.90
CA GLU A 78 -8.30 -7.51 16.87
C GLU A 78 -8.98 -6.20 17.28
N ARG A 79 -9.59 -5.50 16.31
CA ARG A 79 -10.35 -4.28 16.60
C ARG A 79 -11.65 -4.55 17.36
N LYS A 80 -12.26 -5.72 17.17
CA LYS A 80 -13.55 -6.09 17.78
C LYS A 80 -13.42 -6.69 19.18
N LEU A 81 -12.29 -7.34 19.46
CA LEU A 81 -11.98 -7.99 20.74
C LEU A 81 -11.21 -7.09 21.72
N LYS A 82 -10.87 -5.87 21.28
CA LYS A 82 -10.38 -4.78 22.13
C LYS A 82 -11.54 -4.09 22.84
#